data_AF-A0A924D7Y5-F1
#
_entry.id   AF-A0A924D7Y5-F1
#
_cell.length_a   1.000
_cell.length_b   1.000
_cell.length_c   1.000
_cell.angle_alpha   90.00
_cell.angle_beta   90.00
_cell.angle_gamma   90.00
#
_symmetry.space_group_name_H-M   'P 1'
#
loop_
_entity.id
_entity.type
_entity.pdbx_description
1 polymer ?
#
loop_
_entity_poly.entity_id
_entity_poly.type
_entity_poly.pdbx_seq_one_letter_code
_entity_poly.pdbx_strand_id
1 'polypeptide(L)'
;FAKHYQTNEIIPQEYVQKIKESANFQEGMATLRQVSFALLDMAFHSNNPMGITDVKTFEKTAFDGTNLYPDVAENCMSVSFSHIFNGGYSSGYYSYKWAEVLDADAFAYFQEKGIFNKDVAAKFKENVLSKGGTELPMELYKRFRGQEPKADALLKRAGLV
;
A
#
# COMPACT_ATOMS: atom_id res chain seq x y z
N PHE A 1 16.71 4.69 17.80
CA PHE A 1 16.87 3.46 17.01
C PHE A 1 18.00 3.62 15.98
N ALA A 2 18.07 4.72 15.24
CA ALA A 2 19.13 4.96 14.24
C ALA A 2 20.48 5.30 14.90
N LYS A 3 21.26 4.27 15.21
CA LYS A 3 22.62 4.37 15.75
C LYS A 3 23.54 3.41 15.00
N HIS A 4 24.82 3.77 14.85
CA HIS A 4 25.80 2.89 14.23
C HIS A 4 25.99 1.63 15.08
N TYR A 5 26.00 0.45 14.46
CA TYR A 5 25.92 -0.83 15.18
C TYR A 5 27.15 -1.12 16.05
N GLN A 6 28.33 -0.59 15.70
CA GLN A 6 29.56 -0.77 16.49
C GLN A 6 29.81 0.37 17.47
N THR A 7 29.62 1.61 17.03
CA THR A 7 30.02 2.80 17.79
C THR A 7 28.88 3.38 18.63
N ASN A 8 27.63 2.95 18.39
CA ASN A 8 26.42 3.47 19.03
C ASN A 8 26.19 4.97 18.80
N GLU A 9 26.94 5.59 17.88
CA GLU A 9 26.81 6.99 17.51
C GLU A 9 25.50 7.21 16.75
N ILE A 10 24.89 8.37 16.98
CA ILE A 10 23.63 8.75 16.32
C ILE A 10 23.95 9.17 14.89
N ILE A 11 23.10 8.76 13.94
CA ILE A 11 23.20 9.20 12.55
C ILE A 11 23.22 10.74 12.47
N PRO A 12 24.18 11.35 11.75
CA PRO A 12 24.19 12.78 11.52
C PRO A 12 22.89 13.30 10.90
N GLN A 13 22.41 14.45 11.38
CA GLN A 13 21.11 15.00 11.00
C GLN A 13 21.01 15.29 9.49
N GLU A 14 22.11 15.62 8.83
CA GLU A 14 22.15 15.84 7.37
C GLU A 14 21.72 14.60 6.58
N TYR A 15 22.07 13.39 7.03
CA TYR A 15 21.71 12.16 6.35
C TYR A 15 20.25 11.81 6.58
N VAL A 16 19.73 12.09 7.79
CA VAL A 16 18.30 11.99 8.06
C VAL A 16 17.50 12.88 7.13
N GLN A 17 17.98 14.10 6.88
CA GLN A 17 17.33 15.04 5.98
C GLN A 17 17.37 14.53 4.52
N LYS A 18 18.52 14.06 4.03
CA LYS A 18 18.65 13.46 2.70
C LYS A 18 17.71 12.26 2.51
N ILE A 19 17.58 11.39 3.51
CA ILE A 19 16.65 10.24 3.46
C ILE A 19 15.19 10.71 3.34
N LYS A 20 14.81 11.75 4.09
CA LYS A 20 13.46 12.32 4.01
C LYS A 20 13.18 12.93 2.64
N GLU A 21 14.15 13.66 2.09
CA GLU A 21 14.03 14.28 0.76
C GLU A 21 13.93 13.23 -0.36
N SER A 22 14.60 12.08 -0.20
CA SER A 22 14.51 10.98 -1.17
C SER A 22 13.32 10.04 -0.95
N ALA A 23 12.45 10.30 0.04
CA ALA A 23 11.39 9.36 0.43
C ALA A 23 10.41 9.02 -0.71
N ASN A 24 10.27 9.92 -1.68
CA ASN A 24 9.37 9.79 -2.83
C ASN A 24 10.09 9.35 -4.11
N PHE A 25 11.39 9.03 -4.04
CA PHE A 25 12.15 8.61 -5.20
C PHE A 25 11.56 7.32 -5.80
N GLN A 26 11.21 7.36 -7.10
CA GLN A 26 10.55 6.27 -7.84
C GLN A 26 9.13 5.88 -7.36
N GLU A 27 8.48 6.69 -6.54
CA GLU A 27 7.16 6.33 -5.98
C GLU A 27 6.09 6.13 -7.06
N GLY A 28 6.14 6.86 -8.18
CA GLY A 28 5.24 6.61 -9.31
C GLY A 28 5.38 5.21 -9.91
N MET A 29 6.62 4.69 -10.02
CA MET A 29 6.88 3.32 -10.49
C MET A 29 6.42 2.29 -9.46
N ALA A 30 6.72 2.52 -8.18
CA ALA A 30 6.31 1.63 -7.10
C ALA A 30 4.77 1.54 -6.99
N THR A 31 4.09 2.68 -7.09
CA THR A 31 2.62 2.76 -7.11
C THR A 31 2.04 2.05 -8.32
N LEU A 32 2.56 2.28 -9.53
CA LEU A 32 2.06 1.61 -10.73
C LEU A 32 2.27 0.10 -10.66
N ARG A 33 3.39 -0.37 -10.10
CA ARG A 33 3.65 -1.79 -9.86
C ARG A 33 2.64 -2.42 -8.89
N GLN A 34 2.28 -1.73 -7.80
CA GLN A 34 1.24 -2.23 -6.88
C GLN A 34 -0.14 -2.30 -7.57
N VAL A 35 -0.46 -1.30 -8.39
CA VAL A 35 -1.71 -1.28 -9.16
C VAL A 35 -1.72 -2.39 -10.21
N SER A 36 -0.62 -2.63 -10.92
CA SER A 36 -0.55 -3.70 -11.93
C SER A 36 -0.85 -5.06 -11.32
N PHE A 37 -0.33 -5.34 -10.12
CA PHE A 37 -0.59 -6.57 -9.38
C PHE A 37 -2.05 -6.73 -8.97
N ALA A 38 -2.69 -5.63 -8.53
CA ALA A 38 -4.12 -5.64 -8.24
C ALA A 38 -4.96 -5.89 -9.49
N LEU A 39 -4.58 -5.30 -10.63
CA LEU A 39 -5.25 -5.52 -11.91
C LEU A 39 -5.10 -6.96 -12.40
N LEU A 40 -3.90 -7.55 -12.28
CA LEU A 40 -3.65 -8.95 -12.62
C LEU A 40 -4.51 -9.90 -11.78
N ASP A 41 -4.56 -9.67 -10.45
CA ASP A 41 -5.42 -10.43 -9.55
C ASP A 41 -6.89 -10.36 -9.97
N MET A 42 -7.41 -9.15 -10.19
CA MET A 42 -8.78 -8.96 -10.66
C MET A 42 -9.01 -9.63 -12.02
N ALA A 43 -8.04 -9.59 -12.94
CA ALA A 43 -8.15 -10.25 -14.24
C ALA A 43 -8.31 -11.76 -14.09
N PHE A 44 -7.50 -12.41 -13.24
CA PHE A 44 -7.59 -13.85 -12.98
C PHE A 44 -8.94 -14.27 -12.39
N HIS A 45 -9.54 -13.43 -11.54
CA HIS A 45 -10.73 -13.81 -10.77
C HIS A 45 -12.05 -13.20 -11.27
N SER A 46 -12.01 -12.36 -12.30
CA SER A 46 -13.23 -11.77 -12.90
C SER A 46 -13.62 -12.42 -14.23
N ASN A 47 -12.82 -13.36 -14.74
CA ASN A 47 -13.02 -14.01 -16.03
C ASN A 47 -13.12 -15.54 -15.88
N ASN A 48 -13.64 -16.23 -16.90
CA ASN A 48 -13.66 -17.68 -16.92
C ASN A 48 -12.24 -18.24 -17.08
N PRO A 49 -11.70 -18.99 -16.09
CA PRO A 49 -10.32 -19.46 -16.13
C PRO A 49 -10.07 -20.52 -17.20
N MET A 50 -11.12 -21.22 -17.69
CA MET A 50 -10.98 -22.23 -18.74
C MET A 50 -10.48 -21.67 -20.08
N GLY A 51 -10.57 -20.35 -20.28
CA GLY A 51 -10.02 -19.66 -21.46
C GLY A 51 -8.53 -19.33 -21.34
N ILE A 52 -7.91 -19.50 -20.17
CA ILE A 52 -6.50 -19.18 -19.94
C ILE A 52 -5.65 -20.40 -20.30
N THR A 53 -5.24 -20.49 -21.56
CA THR A 53 -4.41 -21.59 -22.07
C THR A 53 -2.91 -21.31 -21.95
N ASP A 54 -2.52 -20.05 -21.80
CA ASP A 54 -1.13 -19.60 -21.62
C ASP A 54 -1.05 -18.48 -20.59
N VAL A 55 -0.41 -18.77 -19.45
CA VAL A 55 -0.35 -17.86 -18.29
C VAL A 55 0.43 -16.59 -18.62
N LYS A 56 1.53 -16.70 -19.37
CA LYS A 56 2.39 -15.55 -19.70
C LYS A 56 1.67 -14.56 -20.62
N THR A 57 0.96 -15.06 -21.62
CA THR A 57 0.17 -14.25 -22.56
C THR A 57 -0.97 -13.55 -21.83
N PHE A 58 -1.63 -14.25 -20.92
CA PHE A 58 -2.67 -13.67 -20.08
C PHE A 58 -2.12 -12.56 -19.16
N GLU A 59 -1.01 -12.82 -18.46
CA GLU A 59 -0.34 -11.84 -17.60
C GLU A 59 0.05 -10.58 -18.38
N LYS A 60 0.68 -10.77 -19.55
CA LYS A 60 1.10 -9.66 -20.39
C LYS A 60 -0.08 -8.76 -20.76
N THR A 61 -1.18 -9.37 -21.20
CA THR A 61 -2.42 -8.65 -21.52
C THR A 61 -2.96 -7.88 -20.31
N ALA A 62 -2.94 -8.50 -19.13
CA ALA A 62 -3.41 -7.84 -17.90
C ALA A 62 -2.51 -6.65 -17.48
N PHE A 63 -1.22 -6.69 -17.82
CA PHE A 63 -0.27 -5.61 -17.52
C PHE A 63 -0.17 -4.51 -18.57
N ASP A 64 -0.78 -4.65 -19.75
CA ASP A 64 -0.62 -3.73 -20.88
C ASP A 64 -0.82 -2.25 -20.50
N GLY A 65 -1.80 -1.94 -19.64
CA GLY A 65 -2.07 -0.58 -19.16
C GLY A 65 -1.08 -0.03 -18.12
N THR A 66 -0.12 -0.82 -17.67
CA THR A 66 0.79 -0.52 -16.55
C THR A 66 2.27 -0.82 -16.84
N ASN A 67 2.60 -1.22 -18.07
CA ASN A 67 3.98 -1.52 -18.46
C ASN A 67 4.81 -0.23 -18.60
N LEU A 68 5.92 -0.15 -17.88
CA LEU A 68 6.90 0.95 -17.98
C LEU A 68 8.14 0.57 -18.80
N TYR A 69 8.40 -0.72 -18.92
CA TYR A 69 9.59 -1.27 -19.57
C TYR A 69 9.20 -2.38 -20.56
N PRO A 70 10.05 -2.67 -21.55
CA PRO A 70 9.86 -3.81 -22.43
C PRO A 70 9.72 -5.13 -21.65
N ASP A 71 8.91 -6.03 -22.20
CA ASP A 71 8.73 -7.37 -21.65
C ASP A 71 10.00 -8.21 -21.74
N VAL A 72 10.18 -9.14 -20.79
CA VAL A 72 11.23 -10.16 -20.80
C VAL A 72 10.53 -11.50 -21.00
N ALA A 73 10.87 -12.20 -22.09
CA ALA A 73 10.12 -13.37 -22.56
C ALA A 73 10.04 -14.49 -21.50
N GLU A 74 11.11 -14.68 -20.73
CA GLU A 74 11.23 -15.72 -19.72
C GLU A 74 10.60 -15.34 -18.36
N ASN A 75 10.24 -14.07 -18.16
CA ASN A 75 9.64 -13.63 -16.91
C ASN A 75 8.15 -13.92 -16.91
N CYS A 76 7.65 -14.71 -15.96
CA CYS A 76 6.22 -14.85 -15.70
C CYS A 76 6.05 -14.71 -14.19
N MET A 77 5.51 -13.59 -13.75
CA MET A 77 5.40 -13.32 -12.32
C MET A 77 4.28 -14.17 -11.68
N SER A 78 3.21 -14.44 -12.42
CA SER A 78 1.98 -15.11 -11.97
C SER A 78 2.26 -16.46 -11.33
N VAL A 79 3.22 -17.22 -11.86
CA VAL A 79 3.59 -18.55 -11.30
C VAL A 79 4.28 -18.47 -9.93
N SER A 80 4.61 -17.26 -9.48
CA SER A 80 5.20 -16.97 -8.17
C SER A 80 4.34 -16.02 -7.32
N PHE A 81 3.11 -15.71 -7.74
CA PHE A 81 2.23 -14.78 -7.04
C PHE A 81 1.47 -15.44 -5.89
N SER A 82 2.21 -15.84 -4.85
CA SER A 82 1.67 -16.59 -3.72
C SER A 82 0.53 -15.90 -2.99
N HIS A 83 0.43 -14.56 -3.03
CA HIS A 83 -0.64 -13.81 -2.37
C HIS A 83 -2.04 -14.26 -2.83
N ILE A 84 -2.23 -14.52 -4.13
CA ILE A 84 -3.55 -14.86 -4.70
C ILE A 84 -3.71 -16.35 -4.97
N PHE A 85 -2.62 -17.09 -5.16
CA PHE A 85 -2.69 -18.52 -5.50
C PHE A 85 -2.48 -19.46 -4.31
N ASN A 86 -1.79 -19.03 -3.25
CA ASN A 86 -1.54 -19.82 -2.06
C ASN A 86 -1.64 -18.98 -0.77
N GLY A 87 -2.44 -17.90 -0.84
CA GLY A 87 -2.62 -16.93 0.22
C GLY A 87 -4.09 -16.55 0.35
N GLY A 88 -4.37 -15.53 1.17
CA GLY A 88 -5.73 -15.05 1.43
C GLY A 88 -6.16 -13.83 0.61
N TYR A 89 -5.46 -13.51 -0.48
CA TYR A 89 -5.66 -12.25 -1.21
C TYR A 89 -6.23 -12.43 -2.62
N SER A 90 -6.76 -13.61 -2.98
CA SER A 90 -7.48 -13.79 -4.25
C SER A 90 -8.67 -12.83 -4.34
N SER A 91 -8.78 -12.13 -5.48
CA SER A 91 -9.74 -11.02 -5.65
C SER A 91 -9.62 -9.96 -4.55
N GLY A 92 -8.41 -9.71 -4.08
CA GLY A 92 -8.15 -8.99 -2.84
C GLY A 92 -6.79 -8.32 -2.78
N TYR A 93 -5.92 -8.45 -3.78
CA TYR A 93 -4.61 -7.78 -3.75
C TYR A 93 -4.75 -6.25 -3.76
N TYR A 94 -5.85 -5.72 -4.32
CA TYR A 94 -6.18 -4.28 -4.23
C TYR A 94 -6.32 -3.78 -2.78
N SER A 95 -6.55 -4.67 -1.81
CA SER A 95 -6.69 -4.34 -0.39
C SER A 95 -5.49 -3.58 0.17
N TYR A 96 -4.27 -3.79 -0.36
CA TYR A 96 -3.10 -3.01 0.04
C TYR A 96 -3.27 -1.53 -0.28
N LYS A 97 -3.55 -1.17 -1.55
CA LYS A 97 -3.76 0.23 -1.94
C LYS A 97 -5.03 0.82 -1.34
N TRP A 98 -6.08 0.01 -1.16
CA TRP A 98 -7.28 0.43 -0.46
C TRP A 98 -6.98 0.81 1.00
N ALA A 99 -6.32 -0.06 1.75
CA ALA A 99 -5.94 0.19 3.14
C ALA A 99 -4.91 1.33 3.27
N GLU A 100 -4.07 1.52 2.26
CA GLU A 100 -3.08 2.60 2.24
C GLU A 100 -3.71 4.00 2.27
N VAL A 101 -4.91 4.16 1.70
CA VAL A 101 -5.69 5.41 1.81
C VAL A 101 -6.06 5.70 3.27
N LEU A 102 -6.51 4.67 4.01
CA LEU A 102 -6.87 4.81 5.42
C LEU A 102 -5.63 5.08 6.29
N ASP A 103 -4.51 4.41 6.00
CA ASP A 103 -3.23 4.64 6.68
C ASP A 103 -2.75 6.09 6.49
N ALA A 104 -2.70 6.57 5.24
CA ALA A 104 -2.24 7.91 4.94
C ALA A 104 -3.13 9.00 5.59
N ASP A 105 -4.45 8.85 5.53
CA ASP A 105 -5.38 9.80 6.15
C ASP A 105 -5.36 9.72 7.69
N ALA A 106 -5.18 8.52 8.27
CA ALA A 106 -4.99 8.37 9.71
C ALA A 106 -3.71 9.05 10.18
N PHE A 107 -2.60 8.87 9.45
CA PHE A 107 -1.34 9.53 9.78
C PHE A 107 -1.42 11.05 9.59
N ALA A 108 -2.14 11.53 8.57
CA ALA A 108 -2.40 12.96 8.40
C ALA A 108 -3.12 13.55 9.63
N TYR A 109 -4.07 12.82 10.24
CA TYR A 109 -4.71 13.25 11.48
C TYR A 109 -3.71 13.41 12.65
N PHE A 110 -2.72 12.51 12.77
CA PHE A 110 -1.62 12.69 13.71
C PHE A 110 -0.75 13.90 13.37
N GLN A 111 -0.45 14.16 12.10
CA GLN A 111 0.30 15.36 11.70
C GLN A 111 -0.46 16.65 12.04
N GLU A 112 -1.78 16.69 11.84
CA GLU A 112 -2.66 17.83 12.16
C GLU A 112 -2.71 18.13 13.68
N LYS A 113 -2.66 17.11 14.53
CA LYS A 113 -2.81 17.24 15.99
C LYS A 113 -1.52 17.13 16.79
N GLY A 114 -0.41 16.83 16.11
CA GLY A 114 0.89 16.49 16.69
C GLY A 114 1.13 14.98 16.66
N ILE A 115 2.28 14.57 16.09
CA ILE A 115 2.60 13.16 15.79
C ILE A 115 2.51 12.25 17.03
N PHE A 116 2.79 12.79 18.22
CA PHE A 116 2.74 12.08 19.50
C PHE A 116 1.54 12.49 20.38
N ASN A 117 0.45 12.96 19.78
CA ASN A 117 -0.75 13.36 20.49
C ASN A 117 -1.41 12.14 21.16
N LYS A 118 -1.49 12.17 22.50
CA LYS A 118 -2.03 11.06 23.30
C LYS A 118 -3.53 10.86 23.11
N ASP A 119 -4.28 11.93 22.87
CA ASP A 119 -5.73 11.86 22.67
C ASP A 119 -6.06 11.19 21.33
N VAL A 120 -5.33 11.54 20.26
CA VAL A 120 -5.46 10.88 18.96
C VAL A 120 -5.04 9.40 19.06
N ALA A 121 -3.96 9.11 19.78
CA ALA A 121 -3.54 7.73 20.02
C ALA A 121 -4.59 6.92 20.80
N ALA A 122 -5.23 7.52 21.82
CA ALA A 122 -6.31 6.89 22.56
C ALA A 122 -7.51 6.58 21.67
N LYS A 123 -7.93 7.53 20.82
CA LYS A 123 -8.99 7.32 19.83
C LYS A 123 -8.63 6.21 18.83
N PHE A 124 -7.40 6.19 18.33
CA PHE A 124 -6.94 5.16 17.40
C PHE A 124 -6.98 3.76 18.03
N LYS A 125 -6.53 3.63 19.28
CA LYS A 125 -6.62 2.37 20.04
C LYS A 125 -8.06 1.93 20.24
N GLU A 126 -8.90 2.82 20.74
CA GLU A 126 -10.31 2.53 21.09
C GLU A 126 -11.15 2.17 19.86
N ASN A 127 -10.97 2.89 18.75
CA ASN A 127 -11.83 2.75 17.59
C ASN A 127 -11.26 1.83 16.50
N VAL A 128 -9.93 1.67 16.39
CA VAL A 128 -9.32 0.87 15.32
C VAL A 128 -8.71 -0.41 15.88
N LEU A 129 -7.71 -0.29 16.75
CA LEU A 129 -6.87 -1.43 17.13
C LEU A 129 -7.56 -2.44 18.06
N SER A 130 -8.44 -1.98 18.95
CA SER A 130 -9.06 -2.84 19.98
C SER A 130 -10.33 -3.56 19.53
N LYS A 131 -10.82 -3.29 18.32
CA LYS A 131 -12.17 -3.66 17.89
C LYS A 131 -12.22 -4.90 17.01
N GLY A 132 -11.11 -5.27 16.36
CA GLY A 132 -11.08 -6.40 15.42
C GLY A 132 -12.22 -6.30 14.40
N GLY A 133 -12.91 -7.42 14.14
CA GLY A 133 -14.08 -7.49 13.25
C GLY A 133 -15.44 -7.35 13.94
N THR A 134 -15.52 -6.76 15.14
CA THR A 134 -16.78 -6.69 15.92
C THR A 134 -17.79 -5.67 15.41
N GLU A 135 -17.33 -4.66 14.67
CA GLU A 135 -18.14 -3.60 14.08
C GLU A 135 -17.64 -3.30 12.66
N LEU A 136 -18.44 -2.61 11.84
CA LEU A 136 -18.05 -2.28 10.46
C LEU A 136 -16.81 -1.37 10.45
N PRO A 137 -15.74 -1.71 9.69
CA PRO A 137 -14.50 -0.95 9.67
C PRO A 137 -14.66 0.54 9.32
N MET A 138 -15.58 0.88 8.42
CA MET A 138 -15.80 2.27 8.03
C MET A 138 -16.47 3.09 9.15
N GLU A 139 -17.36 2.50 9.94
CA GLU A 139 -17.97 3.18 11.10
C GLU A 139 -16.93 3.41 12.21
N LEU A 140 -16.09 2.41 12.44
CA LEU A 140 -14.93 2.50 13.33
C LEU A 140 -13.98 3.63 12.91
N TYR A 141 -13.65 3.68 11.61
CA TYR A 141 -12.78 4.72 11.07
C TYR A 141 -13.39 6.12 11.20
N LYS A 142 -14.67 6.29 10.88
CA LYS A 142 -15.38 7.57 11.05
C LYS A 142 -15.39 8.05 12.50
N ARG A 143 -15.56 7.15 13.49
CA ARG A 143 -15.46 7.52 14.92
C ARG A 143 -14.05 7.95 15.32
N PHE A 144 -13.01 7.33 14.76
CA PHE A 144 -11.62 7.74 14.98
C PHE A 144 -11.31 9.09 14.32
N ARG A 145 -11.52 9.19 13.01
CA ARG A 145 -11.06 10.30 12.16
C ARG A 145 -12.01 11.49 12.17
N GLY A 146 -13.30 11.26 12.40
CA GLY A 146 -14.38 12.25 12.29
C GLY A 146 -14.92 12.44 10.88
N GLN A 147 -14.35 11.78 9.87
CA GLN A 147 -14.79 11.79 8.47
C GLN A 147 -14.45 10.45 7.80
N GLU A 148 -14.98 10.27 6.58
CA GLU A 148 -14.51 9.20 5.69
C GLU A 148 -13.07 9.48 5.20
N PRO A 149 -12.29 8.43 4.92
CA PRO A 149 -10.91 8.59 4.47
C PRO A 149 -10.86 9.23 3.08
N LYS A 150 -9.82 10.03 2.83
CA LYS A 150 -9.60 10.72 1.55
C LYS A 150 -8.29 10.30 0.93
N ALA A 151 -8.29 10.08 -0.38
CA ALA A 151 -7.09 9.68 -1.12
C ALA A 151 -6.03 10.80 -1.19
N ASP A 152 -6.39 12.06 -0.94
CA ASP A 152 -5.50 13.22 -0.96
C ASP A 152 -4.26 13.03 -0.09
N ALA A 153 -4.41 12.45 1.10
CA ALA A 153 -3.30 12.20 2.01
C ALA A 153 -2.31 11.19 1.42
N LEU A 154 -2.81 10.15 0.75
CA LEU A 154 -1.99 9.16 0.06
C LEU A 154 -1.27 9.80 -1.14
N LEU A 155 -2.00 10.55 -1.98
CA LEU A 155 -1.41 11.20 -3.15
C LEU A 155 -0.31 12.18 -2.75
N LYS A 156 -0.54 12.99 -1.71
CA LYS A 156 0.47 13.91 -1.16
C LYS A 156 1.65 13.15 -0.58
N ARG A 157 1.41 12.08 0.18
CA ARG A 157 2.47 11.22 0.73
C ARG A 157 3.30 10.58 -0.38
N ALA A 158 2.67 10.23 -1.49
CA ALA A 158 3.32 9.64 -2.66
C ALA A 158 4.01 10.67 -3.58
N GLY A 159 3.81 11.97 -3.36
CA GLY A 159 4.36 13.03 -4.21
C GLY A 159 3.68 13.10 -5.59
N LEU A 160 2.40 12.72 -5.65
CA LEU A 160 1.59 12.69 -6.88
C LEU A 160 0.64 13.89 -7.01
N VAL A 161 0.63 14.80 -6.02
CA VAL A 161 -0.07 16.10 -5.99
C VAL A 161 0.69 17.12 -5.15
#